data_AF-G8B7J9-F1
#
_entry.id   AF-G8B7J9-F1
#
_cell.length_a   1.000
_cell.length_b   1.000
_cell.length_c   1.000
_cell.angle_alpha   90.00
_cell.angle_beta   90.00
_cell.angle_gamma   90.00
#
_symmetry.space_group_name_H-M   'P 1'
#
loop_
_entity.id
_entity.type
_entity.pdbx_description
1 polymer ?
#
loop_
_entity_poly.entity_id
_entity_poly.type
_entity_poly.pdbx_seq_one_letter_code
_entity_poly.pdbx_strand_id
1 'polypeptide(L)'
;MSVRKSHLMGKHHIKYYCDYYEFKAKETGEWNPQELIYEITFDKLNKGIPGGNDIKNQSNGYWQAPDRRGDKDGMDIDSRASASADRKSGDINNEEDGEEEEGFMLPPPPHLSGFPPPPPAIYNTMRETQLAIQRIQR
;
A
#
# COMPACT_ATOMS: atom_id res chain seq x y z
N MET A 1 -32.96 -10.09 5.10
CA MET A 1 -32.58 -9.51 3.78
C MET A 1 -33.77 -8.73 3.24
N SER A 2 -33.59 -7.50 2.77
CA SER A 2 -34.67 -6.72 2.13
C SER A 2 -34.91 -7.21 0.70
N VAL A 3 -36.17 -7.15 0.23
CA VAL A 3 -36.58 -7.48 -1.14
C VAL A 3 -35.74 -6.72 -2.18
N ARG A 4 -35.43 -5.44 -1.89
CA ARG A 4 -34.58 -4.63 -2.77
C ARG A 4 -33.16 -5.19 -2.85
N LYS A 5 -32.59 -5.56 -1.71
CA LYS A 5 -31.24 -6.12 -1.64
C LYS A 5 -31.16 -7.42 -2.42
N SER A 6 -32.14 -8.32 -2.27
CA SER A 6 -32.20 -9.58 -3.03
C SER A 6 -32.39 -9.37 -4.54
N HIS A 7 -33.14 -8.36 -4.95
CA HIS A 7 -33.30 -8.02 -6.38
C HIS A 7 -31.99 -7.53 -7.00
N LEU A 8 -31.29 -6.61 -6.34
CA LEU A 8 -30.02 -6.04 -6.82
C LEU A 8 -28.89 -7.06 -6.91
N MET A 9 -28.92 -8.11 -6.09
CA MET A 9 -27.96 -9.22 -6.16
C MET A 9 -28.45 -10.40 -7.01
N GLY A 10 -29.63 -10.28 -7.63
CA GLY A 10 -30.19 -11.31 -8.48
C GLY A 10 -29.45 -11.41 -9.82
N LYS A 11 -29.37 -12.63 -10.36
CA LYS A 11 -28.66 -12.92 -11.62
C LYS A 11 -29.14 -12.05 -12.79
N HIS A 12 -30.45 -11.83 -12.89
CA HIS A 12 -31.04 -10.99 -13.94
C HIS A 12 -30.65 -9.51 -13.80
N HIS A 13 -30.63 -8.98 -12.57
CA HIS A 13 -30.23 -7.59 -12.34
C HIS A 13 -28.76 -7.38 -12.74
N ILE A 14 -27.88 -8.28 -12.30
CA ILE A 14 -26.45 -8.22 -12.64
C ILE A 14 -26.27 -8.27 -14.16
N LYS A 15 -26.96 -9.19 -14.86
CA LYS A 15 -26.90 -9.29 -16.32
C LYS A 15 -27.34 -7.99 -17.00
N TYR A 16 -28.53 -7.48 -16.69
CA TYR A 16 -29.02 -6.25 -17.34
C TYR A 16 -28.16 -5.03 -17.01
N TYR A 17 -27.61 -4.98 -15.80
CA TYR A 17 -26.69 -3.93 -15.39
C TYR A 17 -25.41 -3.95 -16.21
N CYS A 18 -24.79 -5.13 -16.39
CA CYS A 18 -23.61 -5.28 -17.24
C CYS A 18 -23.90 -4.91 -18.70
N ASP A 19 -24.96 -5.49 -19.28
CA ASP A 19 -25.35 -5.25 -20.68
C ASP A 19 -25.56 -3.73 -20.95
N TYR A 20 -26.17 -3.02 -20.00
CA TYR A 20 -26.41 -1.58 -20.09
C TYR A 20 -25.11 -0.76 -20.12
N TYR A 21 -24.19 -1.02 -19.20
CA TYR A 21 -22.94 -0.27 -19.13
C TYR A 21 -21.96 -0.64 -20.25
N GLU A 22 -21.99 -1.88 -20.73
CA GLU A 22 -21.28 -2.26 -21.96
C GLU A 22 -21.77 -1.45 -23.16
N PHE A 23 -23.09 -1.32 -23.31
CA PHE A 23 -23.67 -0.49 -24.37
C PHE A 23 -23.25 0.97 -24.24
N LYS A 24 -23.32 1.54 -23.02
CA LYS A 24 -22.90 2.93 -22.76
C LYS A 24 -21.42 3.16 -23.03
N ALA A 25 -20.55 2.23 -22.65
CA ALA A 25 -19.12 2.34 -22.91
C ALA A 25 -18.78 2.21 -24.40
N LYS A 26 -19.56 1.42 -25.15
CA LYS A 26 -19.45 1.33 -26.62
C LYS A 26 -19.90 2.63 -27.29
N GLU A 27 -20.94 3.30 -26.77
CA GLU A 27 -21.37 4.62 -27.26
C GLU A 27 -20.31 5.70 -27.02
N THR A 28 -19.63 5.68 -25.87
CA THR A 28 -18.56 6.66 -25.56
C THR A 28 -17.22 6.34 -26.21
N GLY A 29 -17.04 5.13 -26.76
CA GLY A 29 -15.79 4.68 -27.36
C GLY A 29 -14.70 4.29 -26.34
N GLU A 30 -15.05 4.25 -25.06
CA GLU A 30 -14.14 3.88 -23.96
C GLU A 30 -14.14 2.35 -23.70
N TRP A 31 -14.95 1.58 -24.43
CA TRP A 31 -15.01 0.13 -24.30
C TRP A 31 -13.80 -0.55 -24.95
N ASN A 32 -12.83 -0.96 -24.12
CA ASN A 32 -11.67 -1.73 -24.53
C ASN A 32 -11.72 -3.15 -23.91
N PRO A 33 -12.12 -4.20 -24.65
CA PRO A 33 -12.24 -5.55 -24.08
C PRO A 33 -10.91 -6.18 -23.68
N GLN A 34 -9.78 -5.61 -24.11
CA GLN A 34 -8.43 -6.06 -23.76
C GLN A 34 -7.90 -5.37 -22.49
N GLU A 35 -8.56 -4.33 -22.00
CA GLU A 35 -8.12 -3.57 -20.83
C GLU A 35 -9.00 -3.89 -19.63
N LEU A 36 -8.61 -4.96 -18.92
CA LEU A 36 -9.23 -5.31 -17.65
C LEU A 36 -8.60 -4.44 -16.56
N ILE A 37 -9.35 -3.44 -16.09
CA ILE A 37 -8.92 -2.48 -15.04
C ILE A 37 -8.35 -3.18 -13.78
N TYR A 38 -8.87 -4.37 -13.47
CA TYR A 38 -8.48 -5.16 -12.29
C TYR A 38 -7.53 -6.32 -12.60
N GLU A 39 -6.94 -6.37 -13.80
CA GLU A 39 -5.93 -7.37 -14.10
C GLU A 39 -4.67 -7.14 -13.23
N ILE A 40 -4.29 -8.18 -12.51
CA ILE A 40 -3.05 -8.22 -11.73
C ILE A 40 -2.08 -9.07 -12.52
N THR A 41 -1.12 -8.43 -13.19
CA THR A 41 -0.03 -9.14 -13.87
C THR A 41 1.02 -9.60 -12.85
N PHE A 42 1.71 -10.69 -13.17
CA PHE A 42 2.86 -11.15 -12.37
C PHE A 42 3.92 -10.07 -12.24
N ASP A 43 4.12 -9.26 -13.28
CA ASP A 43 5.06 -8.12 -13.24
C ASP A 43 4.64 -7.06 -12.21
N LYS A 44 3.33 -6.79 -12.09
CA LYS A 44 2.80 -5.86 -11.08
C LYS A 44 2.95 -6.40 -9.66
N LEU A 45 2.81 -7.71 -9.47
CA LEU A 45 3.01 -8.38 -8.18
C LEU A 45 4.48 -8.45 -7.77
N ASN A 46 5.36 -8.68 -8.74
CA ASN A 46 6.79 -8.88 -8.49
C ASN A 46 7.57 -7.56 -8.43
N LYS A 47 6.91 -6.43 -8.71
CA LYS A 47 7.51 -5.10 -8.66
C LYS A 47 8.03 -4.80 -7.25
N GLY A 48 9.35 -4.66 -7.11
CA GLY A 48 10.00 -4.32 -5.84
C GLY A 48 10.30 -5.50 -4.93
N ILE A 49 10.07 -6.74 -5.37
CA ILE A 49 10.58 -7.92 -4.64
C ILE A 49 12.12 -7.95 -4.80
N PRO A 50 12.90 -8.05 -3.71
CA PRO A 50 14.35 -8.21 -3.80
C PRO A 50 14.71 -9.44 -4.64
N GLY A 51 15.47 -9.26 -5.72
CA GLY A 51 15.82 -10.34 -6.67
C GLY A 51 14.84 -10.52 -7.84
N GLY A 52 13.77 -9.71 -7.91
CA GLY A 52 12.93 -9.61 -9.10
C GLY A 52 13.68 -8.86 -10.20
N ASN A 53 14.09 -9.56 -11.26
CA ASN A 53 14.70 -8.91 -12.41
C ASN A 53 13.63 -8.06 -13.11
N ASP A 54 13.76 -6.73 -13.03
CA ASP A 54 13.07 -5.82 -13.95
C ASP A 54 13.69 -6.05 -15.34
N ILE A 55 13.23 -7.08 -16.05
CA ILE A 55 13.74 -7.41 -17.39
C ILE A 55 13.26 -6.32 -18.34
N LYS A 56 14.01 -5.21 -18.39
CA LYS A 56 14.04 -4.34 -19.55
C LYS A 56 14.64 -5.18 -20.65
N ASN A 57 13.77 -5.69 -21.51
CA ASN A 57 14.09 -6.50 -22.66
C ASN A 57 14.92 -5.65 -23.64
N GLN A 58 16.22 -5.51 -23.36
CA GLN A 58 17.22 -5.07 -24.32
C GLN A 58 17.88 -6.32 -24.89
N SER A 59 17.35 -6.70 -26.05
CA SER A 59 18.09 -7.26 -27.19
C SER A 59 19.26 -8.20 -26.90
N ASN A 60 19.08 -9.46 -27.33
CA ASN A 60 20.04 -10.27 -28.08
C ASN A 60 21.53 -10.03 -27.75
N GLY A 61 22.07 -10.82 -26.82
CA GLY A 61 23.50 -10.86 -26.54
C GLY A 61 23.85 -12.18 -25.88
N TYR A 62 24.39 -13.11 -26.68
CA TYR A 62 25.15 -14.26 -26.20
C TYR A 62 26.18 -13.79 -25.16
N TRP A 63 26.04 -14.22 -23.92
CA TRP A 63 27.11 -14.16 -22.94
C TRP A 63 27.20 -15.51 -22.21
N GLN A 64 28.08 -16.34 -22.74
CA GLN A 64 28.66 -17.49 -22.05
C GLN A 64 29.58 -16.98 -20.94
N ALA A 65 29.44 -17.52 -19.72
CA ALA A 65 30.51 -17.51 -18.73
C ALA A 65 30.21 -18.54 -17.61
N PRO A 66 31.22 -19.04 -16.88
CA PRO A 66 31.59 -20.45 -16.96
C PRO A 66 31.42 -21.21 -15.63
N ASP A 67 31.37 -22.53 -15.75
CA ASP A 67 31.36 -23.49 -14.65
C ASP A 67 32.52 -23.23 -13.66
N ARG A 68 32.21 -22.70 -12.48
CA ARG A 68 33.13 -22.67 -11.34
C ARG A 68 32.68 -23.66 -10.28
N ARG A 69 33.39 -24.77 -10.24
CA ARG A 69 33.33 -25.80 -9.19
C ARG A 69 33.77 -25.19 -7.86
N GLY A 70 32.91 -25.36 -6.85
CA GLY A 70 33.28 -25.48 -5.44
C GLY A 70 33.91 -24.27 -4.77
N ASP A 71 33.09 -23.51 -4.04
CA ASP A 71 33.54 -22.85 -2.81
C ASP A 71 32.61 -23.26 -1.67
N LYS A 72 33.24 -23.83 -0.64
CA LYS A 72 32.62 -24.26 0.60
C LYS A 72 32.67 -23.09 1.57
N ASP A 73 31.61 -22.28 1.60
CA ASP A 73 31.39 -21.32 2.68
C ASP A 73 30.13 -21.73 3.45
N GLY A 74 30.18 -22.90 4.08
CA GLY A 74 29.25 -23.24 5.15
C GLY A 74 29.65 -22.43 6.38
N MET A 75 28.79 -21.50 6.82
CA MET A 75 28.94 -20.92 8.16
C MET A 75 28.61 -22.01 9.19
N ASP A 76 29.66 -22.52 9.84
CA ASP A 76 29.57 -23.43 10.97
C ASP A 76 28.82 -22.75 12.13
N ILE A 77 27.68 -23.32 12.53
CA ILE A 77 26.79 -22.80 13.58
C ILE A 77 26.97 -23.61 14.86
N ASP A 78 28.18 -23.59 15.39
CA ASP A 78 28.51 -24.30 16.62
C ASP A 78 28.94 -23.25 17.65
N SER A 79 28.14 -23.05 18.71
CA SER A 79 28.61 -22.96 20.11
C SER A 79 27.55 -22.31 21.01
N ARG A 80 26.70 -23.16 21.57
CA ARG A 80 25.96 -22.91 22.81
C ARG A 80 26.93 -22.50 23.92
N ALA A 81 26.86 -21.24 24.35
CA ALA A 81 27.34 -20.80 25.65
C ALA A 81 26.19 -20.15 26.41
N SER A 82 25.72 -20.87 27.42
CA SER A 82 24.81 -20.39 28.45
C SER A 82 25.41 -19.20 29.20
N ALA A 83 24.76 -18.04 29.13
CA ALA A 83 24.92 -16.99 30.13
C ALA A 83 23.58 -16.25 30.32
N SER A 84 23.00 -16.49 31.48
CA SER A 84 21.86 -15.83 32.10
C SER A 84 22.05 -14.31 32.23
N ALA A 85 21.03 -13.54 31.83
CA ALA A 85 20.65 -12.23 32.40
C ALA A 85 19.36 -11.80 31.69
N ASP A 86 18.15 -12.13 32.17
CA ASP A 86 17.42 -11.36 33.19
C ASP A 86 17.75 -9.86 33.18
N ARG A 87 16.94 -9.04 32.48
CA ARG A 87 16.55 -7.66 32.89
C ARG A 87 15.20 -7.24 32.27
N LYS A 88 14.17 -7.34 33.10
CA LYS A 88 13.26 -6.25 33.54
C LYS A 88 12.53 -5.40 32.49
N SER A 89 11.20 -5.59 32.49
CA SER A 89 10.14 -4.66 32.07
C SER A 89 10.34 -3.25 32.65
N GLY A 90 10.16 -2.24 31.79
CA GLY A 90 10.13 -0.82 32.16
C GLY A 90 9.05 -0.10 31.39
N ASP A 91 7.85 -0.05 31.99
CA ASP A 91 6.84 0.98 31.71
C ASP A 91 7.46 2.37 31.90
N ILE A 92 7.28 3.26 30.94
CA ILE A 92 7.52 4.70 31.11
C ILE A 92 6.26 5.43 30.64
N ASN A 93 5.45 5.80 31.63
CA ASN A 93 4.55 6.95 31.54
C ASN A 93 5.44 8.21 31.54
N ASN A 94 5.20 9.12 30.60
CA ASN A 94 5.62 10.53 30.67
C ASN A 94 4.43 11.31 30.11
N GLU A 95 3.53 11.79 30.96
CA GLU A 95 3.59 13.10 31.63
C GLU A 95 3.66 14.25 30.60
N GLU A 96 2.57 15.02 30.62
CA GLU A 96 2.32 16.24 29.86
C GLU A 96 3.43 17.26 30.15
N ASP A 97 4.13 17.70 29.11
CA ASP A 97 4.87 18.96 29.16
C ASP A 97 4.33 19.88 28.07
N GLY A 98 3.69 20.95 28.53
CA GLY A 98 3.08 22.01 27.75
C GLY A 98 4.13 22.98 27.24
N GLU A 99 5.02 22.52 26.39
CA GLU A 99 5.86 23.41 25.60
C GLU A 99 5.12 23.75 24.32
N GLU A 100 4.64 24.99 24.24
CA GLU A 100 4.22 25.63 22.99
C GLU A 100 5.46 25.76 22.09
N GLU A 101 5.97 24.63 21.57
CA GLU A 101 6.81 24.69 20.38
C GLU A 101 5.95 25.41 19.35
N GLU A 102 6.42 26.57 18.90
CA GLU A 102 5.93 27.29 17.73
C GLU A 102 6.23 26.42 16.50
N GLY A 103 5.58 25.25 16.47
CA GLY A 103 5.79 24.19 15.54
C GLY A 103 5.38 24.71 14.19
N PHE A 104 6.22 24.48 13.19
CA PHE A 104 5.88 24.72 11.79
C PHE A 104 4.59 23.96 11.46
N MET A 105 3.46 24.68 11.53
CA MET A 105 2.13 24.14 11.24
C MET A 105 1.80 24.44 9.79
N LEU A 106 1.52 23.38 9.02
CA LEU A 106 0.99 23.52 7.68
C LEU A 106 -0.35 24.27 7.73
N PRO A 107 -0.64 25.14 6.75
CA PRO A 107 -1.93 25.81 6.69
C PRO A 107 -3.05 24.76 6.63
N PRO A 108 -4.22 25.06 7.23
CA PRO A 108 -5.34 24.14 7.18
C PRO A 108 -5.69 23.84 5.71
N PRO A 109 -6.01 22.57 5.39
CA PRO A 109 -6.36 22.21 4.03
C PRO A 109 -7.59 23.01 3.58
N PRO A 110 -7.67 23.37 2.29
CA PRO A 110 -8.80 24.15 1.78
C PRO A 110 -10.11 23.40 1.99
N HIS A 111 -11.13 24.10 2.48
CA HIS A 111 -12.47 23.55 2.60
C HIS A 111 -13.12 23.46 1.21
N LEU A 112 -13.71 22.32 0.90
CA LEU A 112 -14.51 22.15 -0.32
C LEU A 112 -15.81 22.95 -0.19
N SER A 113 -16.01 23.95 -1.04
CA SER A 113 -17.24 24.76 -1.06
C SER A 113 -18.47 23.88 -1.30
N GLY A 114 -19.51 24.03 -0.48
CA GLY A 114 -20.78 23.30 -0.63
C GLY A 114 -20.90 22.01 0.18
N PHE A 115 -19.89 21.64 0.97
CA PHE A 115 -19.94 20.50 1.88
C PHE A 115 -20.01 20.95 3.36
N PRO A 116 -20.67 20.17 4.24
CA PRO A 116 -20.66 20.45 5.67
C PRO A 116 -19.24 20.29 6.24
N PRO A 117 -18.92 20.98 7.35
CA PRO A 117 -17.64 20.81 8.02
C PRO A 117 -17.43 19.35 8.45
N PRO A 118 -16.18 18.85 8.45
CA PRO A 118 -15.91 17.47 8.83
C PRO A 118 -16.24 17.22 10.31
N PRO A 119 -16.58 15.98 10.69
CA PRO A 119 -16.88 15.64 12.08
C PRO A 119 -15.66 15.87 12.99
N PRO A 120 -15.87 16.23 14.28
CA PRO A 120 -14.79 16.63 15.18
C PRO A 120 -13.63 15.64 15.34
N ALA A 121 -13.90 14.34 15.20
CA ALA A 121 -12.88 13.30 15.29
C ALA A 121 -11.76 13.44 14.23
N ILE A 122 -12.06 14.05 13.08
CA ILE A 122 -11.10 14.26 12.00
C ILE A 122 -9.97 15.20 12.42
N TYR A 123 -10.22 16.17 13.30
CA TYR A 123 -9.18 17.10 13.76
C TYR A 123 -8.06 16.41 14.55
N ASN A 124 -8.34 15.28 15.22
CA ASN A 124 -7.30 14.49 15.89
C ASN A 124 -6.36 13.84 14.88
N THR A 125 -6.92 13.25 13.82
CA THR A 125 -6.12 12.65 12.72
C THR A 125 -5.32 13.69 11.95
N MET A 126 -5.82 14.92 11.84
CA MET A 126 -5.07 16.04 11.23
C MET A 126 -3.81 16.40 12.03
N ARG A 127 -3.87 16.37 13.36
CA ARG A 127 -2.70 16.63 14.21
C ARG A 127 -1.63 15.56 14.04
N GLU A 128 -2.03 14.29 14.02
CA GLU A 128 -1.12 13.16 13.82
C GLU A 128 -0.43 13.21 12.45
N THR A 129 -1.18 13.54 11.40
CA THR A 129 -0.63 13.66 10.05
C THR A 129 0.36 14.82 9.94
N GLN A 130 0.09 15.97 10.57
CA GLN A 130 1.04 17.09 10.63
C GLN A 130 2.36 16.69 11.29
N LEU A 131 2.33 16.01 12.45
CA LEU A 131 3.53 15.51 13.12
C LEU A 131 4.30 14.50 12.26
N ALA A 132 3.60 13.61 11.56
CA ALA A 132 4.23 12.66 10.65
C ALA A 132 4.94 13.36 9.48
N ILE A 133 4.32 14.39 8.88
CA ILE A 133 4.93 15.17 7.79
C ILE A 133 6.16 15.92 8.30
N GLN A 134 6.09 16.54 9.48
CA GLN A 134 7.21 17.24 10.08
C GLN A 134 8.41 16.30 10.33
N ARG A 135 8.17 15.07 10.78
CA ARG A 135 9.22 14.05 10.96
C ARG A 135 9.89 13.64 9.65
N ILE A 136 9.17 13.66 8.52
CA ILE A 136 9.72 13.31 7.20
C ILE A 136 10.57 14.45 6.62
N GLN A 137 10.32 15.70 7.03
CA GLN A 137 11.01 16.89 6.50
C GLN A 137 12.29 17.27 7.27
N ARG A 138 12.57 16.63 8.42
CA ARG A 138 13.87 16.73 9.14
C ARG A 138 14.83 15.64 8.67
#